data_AF-A0A0H3DV19-F1
#
_entry.id   AF-A0A0H3DV19-F1
#
_cell.length_a   1.000
_cell.length_b   1.000
_cell.length_c   1.000
_cell.angle_alpha   90.00
_cell.angle_beta   90.00
_cell.angle_gamma   90.00
#
_symmetry.space_group_name_H-M   'P 1'
#
loop_
_entity.id
_entity.type
_entity.pdbx_description
1 polymer ?
#
loop_
_entity_poly.entity_id
_entity_poly.type
_entity_poly.pdbx_seq_one_letter_code
_entity_poly.pdbx_strand_id
1 'polypeptide(L)'
;MIMKMKVDQFLTQQGVDHSVNSCAVGEYKSELSGADIIIASTHVAGEISVSGNKYVVGVRNMLSAEEFGPRLMEVIRAHFPQDLS
;
A
#
# COMPACT_ATOMS: atom_id res chain seq x y z
N MET A 1 -10.36 8.29 -4.89
CA MET A 1 -11.24 7.69 -3.87
C MET A 1 -11.77 6.28 -4.19
N ILE A 2 -11.81 5.79 -5.43
CA ILE A 2 -12.14 4.37 -5.70
C ILE A 2 -10.97 3.39 -5.41
N MET A 3 -9.73 3.83 -5.58
CA MET A 3 -8.53 3.00 -5.35
C MET A 3 -8.39 2.60 -3.87
N LYS A 4 -8.57 3.55 -2.94
CA LYS A 4 -8.60 3.29 -1.49
C LYS A 4 -9.61 2.18 -1.17
N MET A 5 -10.84 2.28 -1.68
CA MET A 5 -11.89 1.29 -1.43
C MET A 5 -11.53 -0.10 -1.94
N LYS A 6 -10.86 -0.20 -3.11
CA LYS A 6 -10.44 -1.51 -3.65
C LYS A 6 -9.34 -2.15 -2.81
N VAL A 7 -8.38 -1.37 -2.32
CA VAL A 7 -7.31 -1.88 -1.45
C VAL A 7 -7.90 -2.32 -0.11
N ASP A 8 -8.77 -1.51 0.49
CA ASP A 8 -9.48 -1.79 1.75
C ASP A 8 -10.32 -3.08 1.65
N GLN A 9 -11.12 -3.22 0.59
CA GLN A 9 -11.90 -4.44 0.33
C GLN A 9 -11.00 -5.67 0.15
N PHE A 10 -9.90 -5.54 -0.57
CA PHE A 10 -8.96 -6.63 -0.78
C PHE A 10 -8.31 -7.09 0.54
N LEU A 11 -7.77 -6.16 1.33
CA LEU A 11 -7.13 -6.46 2.61
C LEU A 11 -8.12 -7.10 3.60
N THR A 12 -9.35 -6.59 3.65
CA THR A 12 -10.44 -7.20 4.42
C THR A 12 -10.69 -8.65 4.00
N GLN A 13 -10.76 -8.93 2.69
CA GLN A 13 -10.95 -10.29 2.16
C GLN A 13 -9.78 -11.23 2.46
N GLN A 14 -8.56 -10.68 2.57
CA GLN A 14 -7.37 -11.45 2.92
C GLN A 14 -7.19 -11.63 4.44
N GLY A 15 -8.07 -11.07 5.28
CA GLY A 15 -7.95 -11.18 6.74
C GLY A 15 -6.76 -10.39 7.31
N VAL A 16 -6.40 -9.28 6.68
CA VAL A 16 -5.33 -8.39 7.19
C VAL A 16 -5.94 -7.36 8.13
N ASP A 17 -5.39 -7.18 9.34
CA ASP A 17 -5.71 -6.01 10.16
C ASP A 17 -5.07 -4.76 9.55
N HIS A 18 -5.87 -3.76 9.20
CA HIS A 18 -5.40 -2.65 8.38
C HIS A 18 -6.18 -1.36 8.57
N SER A 19 -5.53 -0.26 8.18
CA SER A 19 -6.18 1.00 7.89
C SER A 19 -5.67 1.55 6.55
N VAL A 20 -6.53 2.22 5.79
CA VAL A 20 -6.14 2.79 4.49
C VAL A 20 -6.39 4.29 4.47
N ASN A 21 -5.37 5.07 4.15
CA ASN A 21 -5.49 6.48 3.80
C ASN A 21 -5.15 6.71 2.31
N SER A 22 -5.57 7.85 1.76
CA SER A 22 -5.15 8.29 0.43
C SER A 22 -4.86 9.79 0.45
N CYS A 23 -3.72 10.18 -0.11
CA CYS A 23 -3.31 11.58 -0.26
C CYS A 23 -2.79 11.84 -1.69
N ALA A 24 -2.58 13.11 -2.04
CA ALA A 24 -1.92 13.44 -3.29
C ALA A 24 -0.41 13.10 -3.24
N VAL A 25 0.20 12.89 -4.40
CA VAL A 25 1.65 12.63 -4.49
C VAL A 25 2.47 13.79 -3.90
N GLY A 26 2.00 15.04 -3.97
CA GLY A 26 2.69 16.17 -3.33
C GLY A 26 2.65 16.15 -1.79
N GLU A 27 1.77 15.35 -1.19
CA GLU A 27 1.46 15.35 0.24
C GLU A 27 1.99 14.12 0.96
N TYR A 28 2.48 13.11 0.22
CA TYR A 28 2.86 11.82 0.80
C TYR A 28 3.86 11.95 1.95
N LYS A 29 4.78 12.93 1.88
CA LYS A 29 5.81 13.13 2.91
C LYS A 29 5.22 13.49 4.27
N SER A 30 4.12 14.24 4.30
CA SER A 30 3.43 14.60 5.54
C SER A 30 2.69 13.40 6.14
N GLU A 31 2.20 12.50 5.29
CA GLU A 31 1.45 11.30 5.68
C GLU A 31 2.36 10.10 6.01
N LEU A 32 3.65 10.15 5.66
CA LEU A 32 4.61 9.06 5.86
C LEU A 32 4.67 8.54 7.29
N SER A 33 4.50 9.43 8.27
CA SER A 33 4.58 9.08 9.69
C SER A 33 3.53 8.04 10.08
N GLY A 34 2.34 8.12 9.49
CA GLY A 34 1.20 7.22 9.75
C GLY A 34 1.04 6.10 8.74
N ALA A 35 2.01 5.88 7.84
CA ALA A 35 1.94 4.84 6.81
C ALA A 35 3.08 3.83 6.95
N ASP A 36 2.75 2.55 6.86
CA ASP A 36 3.72 1.45 6.79
C ASP A 36 4.02 1.06 5.33
N ILE A 37 2.99 1.08 4.49
CA ILE A 37 3.09 0.74 3.07
C ILE A 37 2.49 1.87 2.23
N ILE A 38 3.25 2.33 1.23
CA ILE A 38 2.78 3.25 0.19
C ILE A 38 2.52 2.46 -1.09
N ILE A 39 1.29 2.50 -1.58
CA ILE A 39 0.94 1.96 -2.89
C ILE A 39 0.88 3.12 -3.88
N ALA A 40 1.70 3.06 -4.92
CA ALA A 40 1.85 4.15 -5.88
C ALA A 40 1.97 3.63 -7.33
N SER A 41 1.70 4.51 -8.30
CA SER A 41 1.85 4.16 -9.72
C SER A 41 3.32 3.88 -9.99
N THR A 42 3.65 2.90 -10.82
CA THR A 42 5.04 2.64 -11.22
C THR A 42 5.74 3.88 -11.80
N HIS A 43 4.97 4.83 -12.35
CA HIS A 43 5.50 6.08 -12.88
C HIS A 43 6.04 7.03 -11.80
N VAL A 44 5.53 6.95 -10.57
CA VAL A 44 5.91 7.85 -9.46
C VAL A 44 6.58 7.10 -8.30
N ALA A 45 6.44 5.77 -8.24
CA ALA A 45 6.99 4.97 -7.14
C ALA A 45 8.52 5.11 -7.00
N GLY A 46 9.24 5.31 -8.11
CA GLY A 46 10.70 5.55 -8.09
C GLY A 46 11.10 6.91 -7.51
N GLU A 47 10.17 7.86 -7.40
CA GLU A 47 10.39 9.19 -6.82
C GLU A 47 10.07 9.20 -5.31
N ILE A 48 9.41 8.16 -4.81
CA ILE A 48 9.01 8.04 -3.41
C ILE A 48 10.16 7.45 -2.61
N SER A 49 10.82 8.31 -1.84
CA SER A 49 11.80 7.89 -0.85
C SER A 49 11.14 7.68 0.51
N VAL A 50 11.41 6.52 1.12
CA VAL A 50 10.96 6.13 2.47
C VAL A 50 12.17 5.72 3.32
N SER A 51 12.03 5.78 4.64
CA SER A 51 13.05 5.35 5.59
C SER A 51 12.43 4.53 6.72
N GLY A 52 13.27 3.75 7.42
CA GLY A 52 12.82 2.88 8.50
C GLY A 52 12.02 1.68 8.00
N ASN A 53 11.05 1.23 8.80
CA ASN A 53 10.20 0.08 8.50
C ASN A 53 9.02 0.46 7.59
N LYS A 54 9.31 1.07 6.44
CA LYS A 54 8.31 1.56 5.48
C LYS A 54 8.63 1.07 4.08
N TYR A 55 7.60 0.76 3.32
CA TYR A 55 7.74 0.05 2.04
C TYR A 55 6.93 0.70 0.93
N VAL A 56 7.46 0.69 -0.29
CA VAL A 56 6.79 1.22 -1.48
C VAL A 56 6.43 0.07 -2.41
N VAL A 57 5.16 -0.04 -2.75
CA VAL A 57 4.62 -1.01 -3.72
C VAL A 57 4.22 -0.26 -4.99
N GLY A 58 5.03 -0.42 -6.04
CA GLY A 58 4.75 0.14 -7.36
C GLY A 58 3.81 -0.77 -8.17
N VAL A 59 2.70 -0.21 -8.66
CA VAL A 59 1.70 -0.91 -9.49
C VAL A 59 1.34 -0.10 -10.72
N ARG A 60 1.01 -0.76 -11.83
CA ARG A 60 0.56 -0.11 -13.06
C ARG A 60 -0.94 0.17 -13.01
N ASN A 61 -1.73 -0.76 -12.49
CA ASN A 61 -3.18 -0.61 -12.32
C ASN A 61 -3.62 -0.84 -10.86
N MET A 62 -3.76 0.26 -10.10
CA MET A 62 -4.29 0.22 -8.73
C MET A 62 -5.76 -0.21 -8.62
N LEU A 63 -6.48 -0.30 -9.73
CA LEU A 63 -7.86 -0.80 -9.74
C LEU A 63 -7.93 -2.31 -9.93
N SER A 64 -6.83 -2.99 -10.25
CA SER A 64 -6.79 -4.44 -10.43
C SER A 64 -6.23 -5.12 -9.19
N ALA A 65 -7.10 -5.77 -8.40
CA ALA A 65 -6.68 -6.54 -7.23
C ALA A 65 -5.77 -7.72 -7.61
N GLU A 66 -5.94 -8.28 -8.80
CA GLU A 66 -5.04 -9.31 -9.34
C GLU A 66 -3.62 -8.79 -9.56
N GLU A 67 -3.46 -7.49 -9.77
CA GLU A 67 -2.15 -6.88 -10.00
C GLU A 67 -1.52 -6.38 -8.69
N PHE A 68 -2.24 -5.55 -7.93
CA PHE A 68 -1.69 -4.99 -6.70
C PHE A 68 -1.66 -6.00 -5.54
N GLY A 69 -2.60 -6.94 -5.50
CA GLY A 69 -2.83 -7.84 -4.38
C GLY A 69 -1.63 -8.73 -4.06
N PRO A 70 -1.08 -9.50 -5.03
CA PRO A 70 0.08 -10.36 -4.78
C PRO A 70 1.29 -9.58 -4.26
N ARG A 71 1.56 -8.39 -4.83
CA ARG A 71 2.69 -7.53 -4.43
C ARG A 71 2.51 -6.96 -3.03
N LEU A 72 1.29 -6.54 -2.70
CA LEU A 72 0.96 -6.04 -1.37
C LEU A 72 1.10 -7.14 -0.31
N MET A 73 0.57 -8.34 -0.60
CA MET A 73 0.68 -9.49 0.31
C MET A 73 2.11 -9.99 0.48
N GLU A 74 2.96 -9.87 -0.53
CA GLU A 74 4.39 -10.19 -0.41
C GLU A 74 5.08 -9.31 0.64
N VAL A 75 4.87 -7.99 0.60
CA VAL A 75 5.40 -7.05 1.58
C VAL A 75 4.84 -7.32 2.97
N ILE A 76 3.53 -7.53 3.09
CA ILE A 76 2.87 -7.82 4.38
C ILE A 76 3.43 -9.10 4.99
N ARG A 77 3.54 -10.19 4.23
CA ARG A 77 4.10 -11.45 4.75
C ARG A 77 5.57 -11.33 5.15
N ALA A 78 6.35 -10.53 4.44
CA ALA A 78 7.78 -10.36 4.70
C ALA A 78 8.06 -9.48 5.92
N HIS A 79 7.23 -8.46 6.17
CA HIS A 79 7.55 -7.39 7.13
C HIS A 79 6.50 -7.17 8.22
N PHE A 80 5.28 -7.67 8.02
CA PHE A 80 4.15 -7.51 8.93
C PHE A 80 3.35 -8.83 9.12
N PRO A 81 4.01 -9.98 9.36
CA PRO A 81 3.31 -11.27 9.44
C PRO A 81 2.33 -11.35 10.61
N GLN A 82 2.52 -10.54 11.66
CA GLN A 82 1.64 -10.50 12.83
C GLN A 82 0.25 -9.89 12.54
N ASP A 83 0.09 -9.18 11.42
CA ASP A 83 -1.18 -8.52 11.04
C ASP A 83 -2.06 -9.44 10.18
N LEU A 84 -1.60 -10.67 9.90
CA LEU A 84 -2.38 -11.72 9.23
C LEU A 84 -3.15 -12.52 10.26
N SER A 85 -4.46 -12.66 10.08
CA SER A 85 -5.33 -13.50 10.92
C SER A 85 -5.30 -14.99 10.58
#